data_AF-A0A820LED5-F1
#
_entry.id   AF-A0A820LED5-F1
#
_cell.length_a   1.000
_cell.length_b   1.000
_cell.length_c   1.000
_cell.angle_alpha   90.00
_cell.angle_beta   90.00
_cell.angle_gamma   90.00
#
_symmetry.space_group_name_H-M   'P 1'
#
loop_
_entity.id
_entity.type
_entity.pdbx_description
1 polymer ?
#
loop_
_entity_poly.entity_id
_entity_poly.type
_entity_poly.pdbx_seq_one_letter_code
_entity_poly.pdbx_strand_id
1 'polypeptide(L)'
;MKHPQKLAVELDEQSLTYCELLHYVQGLSLTLLNEYHVFPGEIVCQCVERSLSMVIGIMGIEMAGGVYCPLSPRDPQHRLHALTQQTQSRLVLVHDLTKSKFHHNIVLLDVNSILTNIETDSKIHVNRLSNVVLIPDNVAYIIFTSGSTGTPKPVSINMMFVTSYHI
;
A
#
# COMPACT_ATOMS: atom_id res chain seq x y z
N MET A 1 -8.42 -19.35 -6.84
CA MET A 1 -7.16 -19.42 -6.07
C MET A 1 -6.73 -20.88 -5.93
N LYS A 2 -5.45 -21.23 -6.15
CA LYS A 2 -4.97 -22.64 -6.15
C LYS A 2 -4.64 -23.21 -4.75
N HIS A 3 -4.23 -22.39 -3.79
CA HIS A 3 -3.82 -22.83 -2.44
C HIS A 3 -4.40 -21.94 -1.33
N PRO A 4 -5.72 -21.87 -1.16
CA PRO A 4 -6.36 -20.89 -0.28
C PRO A 4 -5.97 -21.01 1.19
N GLN A 5 -5.80 -22.23 1.69
CA GLN A 5 -5.54 -22.50 3.11
C GLN A 5 -4.04 -22.59 3.45
N LYS A 6 -3.14 -22.34 2.49
CA LYS A 6 -1.70 -22.29 2.79
C LYS A 6 -1.33 -20.95 3.40
N LEU A 7 -0.38 -20.96 4.33
CA LEU A 7 0.23 -19.75 4.87
C LEU A 7 0.84 -18.91 3.75
N ALA A 8 0.54 -17.61 3.76
CA ALA A 8 1.01 -16.62 2.80
C ALA A 8 1.94 -15.59 3.46
N VAL A 9 1.63 -15.16 4.68
CA VAL A 9 2.46 -14.23 5.46
C VAL A 9 2.50 -14.70 6.91
N GLU A 10 3.67 -14.64 7.52
CA GLU A 10 3.90 -14.95 8.93
C GLU A 10 4.85 -13.90 9.52
N LEU A 11 4.52 -13.40 10.69
CA LEU A 11 5.37 -12.51 11.49
C LEU A 11 5.11 -12.78 12.96
N ASP A 12 6.15 -13.19 13.67
CA ASP A 12 6.08 -13.61 15.08
C ASP A 12 4.98 -14.68 15.28
N GLU A 13 3.99 -14.43 16.13
CA GLU A 13 2.88 -15.37 16.40
C GLU A 13 1.67 -15.13 15.49
N GLN A 14 1.75 -14.18 14.55
CA GLN A 14 0.67 -13.83 13.65
C GLN A 14 0.90 -14.43 12.27
N SER A 15 -0.16 -14.95 11.65
CA SER A 15 -0.09 -15.44 10.28
C SER A 15 -1.40 -15.25 9.54
N LEU A 16 -1.31 -15.25 8.21
CA LEU A 16 -2.43 -15.21 7.30
C LEU A 16 -2.26 -16.29 6.24
N THR A 17 -3.33 -17.03 5.98
CA THR A 17 -3.46 -17.85 4.78
C THR A 17 -3.62 -16.99 3.54
N TYR A 18 -3.43 -17.58 2.35
CA TYR A 18 -3.68 -16.87 1.09
C TYR A 18 -5.12 -16.35 0.98
N CYS A 19 -6.11 -17.08 1.50
CA CYS A 19 -7.49 -16.66 1.47
C CYS A 19 -7.75 -15.45 2.38
N GLU A 20 -7.20 -15.47 3.59
CA GLU A 20 -7.35 -14.35 4.55
C GLU A 20 -6.59 -13.11 4.07
N LEU A 21 -5.36 -13.28 3.57
CA LEU A 21 -4.59 -12.20 2.99
C LEU A 21 -5.37 -11.53 1.84
N LEU A 22 -5.92 -12.33 0.92
CA LEU A 22 -6.69 -11.80 -0.20
C LEU A 22 -7.94 -11.05 0.27
N HIS A 23 -8.63 -11.56 1.30
CA HIS A 23 -9.80 -10.90 1.88
C HIS A 23 -9.46 -9.48 2.38
N TYR A 24 -8.40 -9.36 3.18
CA TYR A 24 -7.95 -8.07 3.69
C TYR A 24 -7.45 -7.13 2.58
N VAL A 25 -6.70 -7.66 1.61
CA VAL A 25 -6.22 -6.90 0.45
C VAL A 25 -7.39 -6.35 -0.36
N GLN A 26 -8.38 -7.19 -0.69
CA GLN A 26 -9.56 -6.77 -1.44
C GLN A 26 -10.38 -5.71 -0.70
N GLY A 27 -10.57 -5.88 0.61
CA GLY A 27 -11.28 -4.91 1.43
C GLY A 27 -10.55 -3.56 1.47
N LEU A 28 -9.23 -3.55 1.68
CA LEU A 28 -8.44 -2.32 1.65
C LEU A 28 -8.51 -1.65 0.28
N SER A 29 -8.35 -2.40 -0.81
CA SER A 29 -8.45 -1.85 -2.16
C SER A 29 -9.81 -1.22 -2.44
N LEU A 30 -10.90 -1.84 -1.96
CA LEU A 30 -12.24 -1.29 -2.12
C LEU A 30 -12.45 -0.04 -1.28
N THR A 31 -11.94 0.04 -0.05
CA THR A 31 -11.94 1.27 0.73
C THR A 31 -11.18 2.38 -0.01
N LEU A 32 -9.99 2.09 -0.54
CA LEU A 32 -9.21 3.05 -1.34
C LEU A 32 -9.98 3.55 -2.57
N LEU A 33 -10.66 2.67 -3.30
CA LEU A 33 -11.45 3.02 -4.49
C LEU A 33 -12.76 3.76 -4.16
N ASN A 34 -13.52 3.28 -3.18
CA ASN A 34 -14.89 3.73 -2.93
C ASN A 34 -14.94 4.97 -2.04
N GLU A 35 -14.10 5.02 -1.01
CA GLU A 35 -14.14 6.07 0.01
C GLU A 35 -13.10 7.16 -0.29
N TYR A 36 -11.93 6.76 -0.79
CA TYR A 36 -10.82 7.70 -1.03
C TYR A 36 -10.59 8.02 -2.50
N HIS A 37 -11.33 7.36 -3.40
CA HIS A 37 -11.31 7.59 -4.85
C HIS A 37 -9.92 7.49 -5.47
N VAL A 38 -9.11 6.52 -5.00
CA VAL A 38 -7.83 6.21 -5.63
C VAL A 38 -8.06 5.83 -7.09
N PHE A 39 -7.26 6.40 -7.99
CA PHE A 39 -7.33 6.09 -9.42
C PHE A 39 -6.02 5.45 -9.93
N PRO A 40 -6.05 4.72 -11.06
CA PRO A 40 -4.86 4.08 -11.62
C PRO A 40 -3.69 5.07 -11.81
N GLY A 41 -2.54 4.75 -11.23
CA GLY A 41 -1.34 5.60 -11.28
C GLY A 41 -1.24 6.64 -10.16
N GLU A 42 -2.25 6.81 -9.30
CA GLU A 42 -2.15 7.69 -8.13
C GLU A 42 -1.14 7.12 -7.13
N ILE A 43 -0.17 7.95 -6.71
CA ILE A 43 0.80 7.54 -5.69
C ILE A 43 0.11 7.51 -4.33
N VAL A 44 0.23 6.37 -3.65
CA VAL A 44 -0.17 6.21 -2.26
C VAL A 44 1.08 5.88 -1.45
N CYS A 45 1.49 6.84 -0.63
CA CYS A 45 2.59 6.63 0.31
C CYS A 45 2.17 5.68 1.44
N GLN A 46 3.12 4.88 1.94
CA GLN A 46 2.90 4.01 3.09
C GLN A 46 4.06 4.17 4.08
N CYS A 47 3.74 4.57 5.30
CA CYS A 47 4.66 4.69 6.43
C CYS A 47 4.20 3.74 7.53
N VAL A 48 4.46 2.45 7.34
CA VAL A 48 4.01 1.38 8.25
C VAL A 48 5.21 0.53 8.65
N GLU A 49 5.33 0.21 9.94
CA GLU A 49 6.37 -0.69 10.46
C GLU A 49 6.15 -2.11 9.95
N ARG A 50 7.20 -2.94 10.02
CA ARG A 50 7.13 -4.34 9.63
C ARG A 50 5.99 -5.04 10.36
N SER A 51 4.97 -5.47 9.61
CA SER A 51 3.72 -6.03 10.12
C SER A 51 2.96 -6.76 9.00
N LEU A 52 1.95 -7.55 9.34
CA LEU A 52 1.02 -8.11 8.33
C LEU A 52 0.30 -6.98 7.56
N SER A 53 -0.09 -5.91 8.27
CA SER A 53 -0.71 -4.71 7.71
C SER A 53 0.17 -4.01 6.68
N MET A 54 1.50 -4.09 6.81
CA MET A 54 2.43 -3.58 5.80
C MET A 54 2.26 -4.32 4.46
N VAL A 55 2.17 -5.65 4.49
CA VAL A 55 2.01 -6.47 3.28
C VAL A 55 0.64 -6.24 2.65
N ILE A 56 -0.41 -6.18 3.49
CA ILE A 56 -1.77 -5.87 3.04
C ILE A 56 -1.81 -4.48 2.40
N GLY A 57 -1.15 -3.48 3.00
CA GLY A 57 -1.03 -2.13 2.47
C GLY A 57 -0.46 -2.08 1.05
N ILE A 58 0.68 -2.76 0.84
CA ILE A 58 1.34 -2.84 -0.46
C ILE A 58 0.39 -3.41 -1.52
N MET A 59 -0.12 -4.63 -1.27
CA MET A 59 -0.98 -5.32 -2.22
C MET A 59 -2.32 -4.61 -2.42
N GLY A 60 -2.86 -3.98 -1.37
CA GLY A 60 -4.11 -3.25 -1.41
C GLY A 60 -4.02 -1.98 -2.26
N ILE A 61 -2.90 -1.25 -2.17
CA ILE A 61 -2.61 -0.11 -3.04
C ILE A 61 -2.53 -0.56 -4.50
N GLU A 62 -1.72 -1.59 -4.77
CA GLU A 62 -1.53 -2.10 -6.13
C GLU A 62 -2.85 -2.62 -6.73
N MET A 63 -3.64 -3.36 -5.96
CA MET A 63 -4.94 -3.89 -6.42
C MET A 63 -6.00 -2.79 -6.60
N ALA A 64 -5.87 -1.64 -5.94
CA ALA A 64 -6.66 -0.45 -6.24
C ALA A 64 -6.18 0.31 -7.50
N GLY A 65 -5.06 -0.11 -8.10
CA GLY A 65 -4.42 0.56 -9.22
C GLY A 65 -3.45 1.68 -8.82
N GLY A 66 -3.26 1.91 -7.52
CA GLY A 66 -2.34 2.91 -7.00
C GLY A 66 -0.88 2.49 -7.14
N VAL A 67 0.01 3.48 -7.06
CA VAL A 67 1.46 3.30 -7.06
C VAL A 67 1.96 3.32 -5.63
N TYR A 68 2.51 2.20 -5.17
CA TYR A 68 3.06 2.10 -3.82
C TYR A 68 4.33 2.95 -3.68
N CYS A 69 4.39 3.76 -2.62
CA CYS A 69 5.61 4.50 -2.27
C CYS A 69 5.98 4.27 -0.79
N PRO A 70 7.04 3.48 -0.48
CA PRO A 70 7.48 3.28 0.89
C PRO A 70 8.06 4.57 1.48
N LEU A 71 7.62 4.89 2.69
CA LEU A 71 8.24 5.85 3.58
C LEU A 71 8.77 5.11 4.81
N SER A 72 9.98 5.45 5.25
CA SER A 72 10.60 4.80 6.40
C SER A 72 10.00 5.37 7.69
N PRO A 73 9.38 4.54 8.56
CA PRO A 73 8.92 4.97 9.87
C PRO A 73 10.05 5.52 10.76
N ARG A 74 11.31 5.24 10.45
CA ARG A 74 12.47 5.74 11.20
C ARG A 74 12.91 7.13 10.74
N ASP A 75 12.39 7.61 9.61
CA ASP A 75 12.74 8.92 9.10
C ASP A 75 12.19 10.02 10.02
N PRO A 76 12.93 11.14 10.15
CA PRO A 76 12.46 12.31 10.86
C PRO A 76 11.31 12.99 10.10
N GLN A 77 10.45 13.71 10.83
CA GLN A 77 9.24 14.35 10.27
C GLN A 77 9.54 15.23 9.04
N HIS A 78 10.60 16.05 9.08
CA HIS A 78 10.95 16.92 7.96
C HIS A 78 11.27 16.14 6.67
N ARG A 79 11.85 14.95 6.80
CA ARG A 79 12.17 14.08 5.66
C ARG A 79 10.91 13.43 5.11
N LEU A 80 10.04 12.93 5.98
CA LEU A 80 8.74 12.39 5.57
C LEU A 80 7.90 13.45 4.85
N HIS A 81 7.91 14.68 5.35
CA HIS A 81 7.24 15.82 4.71
C HIS A 81 7.82 16.15 3.33
N ALA A 82 9.15 16.21 3.20
CA ALA A 82 9.79 16.46 1.92
C ALA A 82 9.45 15.36 0.89
N LEU A 83 9.45 14.09 1.31
CA LEU A 83 9.11 12.96 0.46
C LEU A 83 7.64 12.98 0.03
N THR A 84 6.70 13.24 0.95
CA THR A 84 5.27 13.33 0.59
C THR A 84 4.96 14.53 -0.30
N GLN A 85 5.66 15.66 -0.13
CA GLN A 85 5.57 16.78 -1.06
C GLN A 85 6.09 16.42 -2.45
N GLN A 86 7.22 15.71 -2.52
CA GLN A 86 7.84 15.31 -3.79
C GLN A 86 6.99 14.28 -4.55
N THR A 87 6.26 13.41 -3.85
CA THR A 87 5.33 12.46 -4.48
C THR A 87 3.98 13.08 -4.85
N GLN A 88 3.66 14.27 -4.31
CA GLN A 88 2.32 14.86 -4.40
C GLN A 88 1.21 13.91 -3.89
N SER A 89 1.56 12.96 -3.02
CA SER A 89 0.64 11.96 -2.49
C SER A 89 -0.40 12.63 -1.59
N ARG A 90 -1.68 12.48 -1.91
CA ARG A 90 -2.79 12.99 -1.10
C ARG A 90 -3.08 12.11 0.12
N LEU A 91 -2.79 10.82 -0.01
CA LEU A 91 -3.03 9.79 1.00
C LEU A 91 -1.71 9.26 1.55
N VAL A 92 -1.66 8.94 2.84
CA VAL A 92 -0.60 8.11 3.42
C VAL A 92 -1.23 7.01 4.26
N LEU A 93 -0.94 5.76 3.93
CA LEU A 93 -1.20 4.63 4.82
C LEU A 93 -0.23 4.68 6.01
N VAL A 94 -0.77 4.72 7.22
CA VAL A 94 -0.02 4.78 8.49
C VAL A 94 -0.54 3.73 9.46
N HIS A 95 0.13 3.60 10.60
CA HIS A 95 -0.45 3.04 11.81
C HIS A 95 -0.34 4.08 12.93
N ASP A 96 -1.03 3.86 14.05
CA ASP A 96 -1.07 4.80 15.18
C ASP A 96 0.28 5.42 15.57
N LEU A 97 1.36 4.63 15.66
CA LEU A 97 2.69 5.11 16.06
C LEU A 97 3.36 6.05 15.04
N THR A 98 2.96 6.00 13.77
CA THR A 98 3.53 6.83 12.69
C THR A 98 2.64 8.02 12.33
N LYS A 99 1.37 8.01 12.72
CA LYS A 99 0.40 9.07 12.42
C LYS A 99 0.86 10.45 12.87
N SER A 100 1.46 10.54 14.06
CA SER A 100 1.98 11.80 14.64
C SER A 100 3.17 12.39 13.87
N LYS A 101 3.76 11.66 12.91
CA LYS A 101 4.88 12.14 12.10
C LYS A 101 4.47 12.98 10.90
N PHE A 102 3.18 13.04 10.58
CA PHE A 102 2.66 13.74 9.42
C PHE A 102 1.87 14.99 9.82
N HIS A 103 1.80 15.94 8.88
CA HIS A 103 1.09 17.20 9.04
C HIS A 103 -0.40 17.03 8.68
N HIS A 104 -1.26 17.92 9.19
CA HIS A 104 -2.72 17.89 9.01
C HIS A 104 -3.21 18.03 7.56
N ASN A 105 -2.36 18.42 6.62
CA ASN A 105 -2.75 18.68 5.23
C ASN A 105 -2.74 17.41 4.34
N ILE A 106 -2.42 16.24 4.92
CA ILE A 106 -2.40 14.95 4.23
C ILE A 106 -3.47 14.07 4.86
N VAL A 107 -4.20 13.31 4.04
CA VAL A 107 -5.17 12.34 4.54
C VAL A 107 -4.41 11.11 5.04
N LEU A 108 -4.47 10.88 6.35
CA LEU A 108 -3.81 9.75 7.00
C LEU A 108 -4.81 8.62 7.18
N LEU A 109 -4.49 7.47 6.62
CA LEU A 109 -5.31 6.27 6.68
C LEU A 109 -4.65 5.28 7.63
N ASP A 110 -5.26 5.07 8.80
CA ASP A 110 -4.78 4.03 9.70
C ASP A 110 -5.16 2.66 9.13
N VAL A 111 -4.16 1.89 8.73
CA VAL A 111 -4.36 0.59 8.08
C VAL A 111 -5.10 -0.36 9.03
N ASN A 112 -4.71 -0.44 10.30
CA ASN A 112 -5.33 -1.38 11.24
C ASN A 112 -6.80 -1.03 11.50
N SER A 113 -7.14 0.26 11.54
CA SER A 113 -8.52 0.73 11.67
C SER A 113 -9.37 0.31 10.47
N ILE A 114 -8.82 0.42 9.25
CA ILE A 114 -9.49 -0.07 8.04
C ILE A 114 -9.66 -1.59 8.12
N LEU A 115 -8.59 -2.33 8.46
CA LEU A 115 -8.64 -3.80 8.53
C LEU A 115 -9.62 -4.31 9.58
N THR A 116 -9.79 -3.60 10.69
CA THR A 116 -10.77 -3.96 11.73
C THR A 116 -12.21 -3.80 11.22
N ASN A 117 -12.46 -2.84 10.31
CA ASN A 117 -13.78 -2.62 9.71
C ASN A 117 -14.09 -3.57 8.55
N ILE A 118 -13.07 -4.25 8.00
CA ILE A 118 -13.26 -5.30 7.00
C ILE A 118 -13.72 -6.54 7.75
N GLU A 119 -15.04 -6.68 7.92
CA GLU A 119 -15.65 -7.88 8.51
C GLU A 119 -15.19 -9.15 7.76
N THR A 120 -14.89 -10.20 8.50
CA THR A 120 -14.38 -11.48 7.96
C THR A 120 -15.43 -12.32 7.22
N ASP A 121 -16.72 -11.91 7.24
CA ASP A 121 -17.84 -12.74 6.73
C ASP A 121 -18.80 -11.99 5.78
N SER A 122 -18.56 -10.69 5.52
CA SER A 122 -19.34 -9.98 4.50
C SER A 122 -18.80 -10.29 3.11
N LYS A 123 -19.68 -10.73 2.21
CA LYS A 123 -19.32 -10.98 0.80
C LYS A 123 -18.80 -9.69 0.20
N ILE A 124 -17.48 -9.58 0.07
CA ILE A 124 -16.85 -8.45 -0.59
C ILE A 124 -17.32 -8.42 -2.04
N HIS A 125 -18.04 -7.36 -2.42
CA HIS A 125 -18.48 -7.15 -3.81
C HIS A 125 -17.33 -6.61 -4.65
N VAL A 126 -16.50 -7.52 -5.17
CA VAL A 126 -15.29 -7.24 -5.95
C VAL A 126 -15.52 -6.71 -7.37
N ASN A 127 -16.77 -6.47 -7.79
CA ASN A 127 -17.10 -6.04 -9.16
C ASN A 127 -16.40 -4.74 -9.59
N ARG A 128 -16.02 -3.88 -8.63
CA ARG A 128 -15.23 -2.67 -8.93
C ARG A 128 -13.75 -2.97 -9.14
N LEU A 129 -13.21 -4.00 -8.48
CA LEU A 129 -11.82 -4.42 -8.68
C LEU A 129 -11.60 -4.98 -10.09
N SER A 130 -12.60 -5.64 -10.68
CA SER A 130 -12.53 -6.10 -12.07
C SER A 130 -12.48 -4.96 -13.11
N ASN A 131 -12.80 -3.72 -12.71
CA ASN A 131 -12.69 -2.56 -13.60
C ASN A 131 -11.30 -1.88 -13.53
N VAL A 132 -10.45 -2.28 -12.58
CA VAL A 132 -9.07 -1.82 -12.50
C VAL A 132 -8.26 -2.58 -13.54
N VAL A 133 -7.83 -1.89 -14.59
CA VAL A 133 -7.01 -2.47 -15.66
C VAL A 133 -5.55 -2.11 -15.39
N LEU A 134 -4.75 -3.11 -15.01
CA LEU A 134 -3.30 -3.01 -14.91
C LEU A 134 -2.64 -3.59 -16.16
N ILE A 135 -1.82 -2.79 -16.83
CA ILE A 135 -0.97 -3.16 -17.96
C ILE A 135 0.50 -3.23 -17.51
N PRO A 136 1.36 -3.98 -18.23
CA PRO A 136 2.77 -4.14 -17.86
C PRO A 136 3.54 -2.82 -17.67
N ASP A 137 3.15 -1.77 -18.40
CA ASP A 137 3.79 -0.45 -18.32
C ASP A 137 3.30 0.43 -17.16
N ASN A 138 2.28 0.01 -16.40
CA ASN A 138 1.91 0.74 -15.19
C ASN A 138 3.04 0.69 -14.16
N VAL A 139 3.29 1.82 -13.50
CA VAL A 139 4.23 1.87 -12.37
C VAL A 139 3.62 1.08 -11.22
N ALA A 140 4.37 0.10 -10.69
CA ALA A 140 3.96 -0.66 -9.50
C ALA A 140 4.37 0.10 -8.23
N TYR A 141 5.61 0.59 -8.17
CA TYR A 141 6.09 1.34 -7.02
C TYR A 141 7.17 2.38 -7.35
N ILE A 142 7.32 3.34 -6.44
CA ILE A 142 8.35 4.38 -6.47
C ILE A 142 9.18 4.29 -5.20
N ILE A 143 10.50 4.07 -5.33
CA ILE A 143 11.43 4.09 -4.19
C ILE A 143 12.32 5.32 -4.27
N PHE A 144 12.59 5.94 -3.13
CA PHE A 144 13.54 7.05 -3.02
C PHE A 144 14.92 6.56 -2.65
N THR A 145 15.90 6.92 -3.47
CA THR A 145 17.32 6.66 -3.19
C THR A 145 17.97 7.89 -2.57
N SER A 146 19.00 7.70 -1.74
CA SER A 146 19.85 8.78 -1.23
C SER A 146 20.65 9.36 -2.41
N GLY A 147 20.04 10.29 -3.16
CA GLY A 147 20.72 10.93 -4.28
C GLY A 147 22.05 11.55 -3.83
N SER A 148 23.08 11.46 -4.68
CA SER A 148 24.42 12.02 -4.42
C SER A 148 24.41 13.54 -4.14
N THR A 149 23.35 14.23 -4.53
CA THR A 149 23.12 15.67 -4.35
C THR A 149 22.40 16.01 -3.03
N GLY A 150 22.19 15.04 -2.13
CA GLY A 150 21.49 15.20 -0.85
C GLY A 150 19.96 15.16 -0.93
N THR A 151 19.38 15.49 -2.10
CA THR A 151 17.94 15.36 -2.36
C THR A 151 17.59 13.93 -2.81
N PRO A 152 16.62 13.26 -2.17
CA PRO A 152 16.17 11.94 -2.61
C PRO A 152 15.62 11.96 -4.04
N LYS A 153 15.98 10.95 -4.85
CA LYS A 153 15.50 10.82 -6.23
C LYS A 153 14.51 9.66 -6.34
N PRO A 154 13.31 9.89 -6.93
CA PRO A 154 12.34 8.82 -7.13
C PRO A 154 12.84 7.90 -8.24
N VAL A 155 12.70 6.59 -8.00
CA VAL A 155 12.94 5.53 -8.98
C VAL A 155 11.64 4.77 -9.15
N SER A 156 11.06 4.85 -10.34
CA SER A 156 9.82 4.15 -10.70
C SER A 156 10.13 2.76 -11.24
N ILE A 157 9.39 1.75 -10.79
CA ILE A 157 9.48 0.38 -11.29
C ILE A 157 8.12 -0.04 -11.84
N ASN A 158 8.11 -0.50 -13.10
CA ASN A 158 6.89 -0.93 -13.79
C ASN A 158 6.49 -2.37 -13.44
N MET A 159 5.19 -2.66 -13.56
CA MET A 159 4.57 -3.95 -13.27
C MET A 159 5.19 -5.11 -14.09
N MET A 160 5.66 -4.82 -15.30
CA MET A 160 6.40 -5.78 -16.12
C MET A 160 7.63 -6.33 -15.39
N PHE A 161 8.39 -5.45 -14.72
CA PHE A 161 9.58 -5.88 -14.00
C PHE A 161 9.18 -6.75 -12.81
N VAL A 162 8.17 -6.34 -12.03
CA VAL A 162 7.67 -7.12 -10.87
C VAL A 162 7.24 -8.53 -11.27
N THR A 163 6.44 -8.65 -12.34
CA THR A 163 5.91 -9.95 -12.79
C THR A 163 6.95 -10.83 -13.48
N SER A 164 8.00 -10.24 -14.06
CA SER A 164 9.10 -10.97 -14.72
C SER A 164 10.10 -11.60 -13.76
N TYR A 165 10.10 -11.25 -12.46
CA TYR A 165 11.01 -11.79 -11.44
C TYR A 165 10.52 -13.10 -10.80
N HIS A 166 9.41 -13.69 -11.24
CA HIS A 166 9.00 -15.02 -10.81
C HIS A 166 9.75 -16.10 -11.63
N ILE A 167 10.83 -16.63 -11.05
CA ILE A 167 11.50 -17.88 -11.45
C ILE A 167 10.83 -19.05 -10.73
#